data_AF-A0A5M9JRN4-F1
#
_entry.id   AF-A0A5M9JRN4-F1
#
_cell.length_a   1.000
_cell.length_b   1.000
_cell.length_c   1.000
_cell.angle_alpha   90.00
_cell.angle_beta   90.00
_cell.angle_gamma   90.00
#
_symmetry.space_group_name_H-M   'P 1'
#
loop_
_entity.id
_entity.type
_entity.pdbx_description
1 polymer ?
#
loop_
_entity_poly.entity_id
_entity_poly.type
_entity_poly.pdbx_seq_one_letter_code
_entity_poly.pdbx_strand_id
1 'polypeptide(L)'
;MRLLKSQAGSVIALESLLLKSPTWLNIWTRLKLADQAVDLNLKLMKWRIAPDLNLDAIKNTKCLLLGAGTLGTYVSRLLMGWGVRKITFVDNASVSFSNPVRQPLFDFKDCIDGGVPKAYRASEALQEIYPGVDSTGHVMAVPMLGHPITDEAATQDEL
;
A
#
# COMPACT_ATOMS: atom_id res chain seq x y z
N MET A 1 -10.15 -22.71 55.04
CA MET A 1 -10.61 -23.26 53.75
C MET A 1 -11.26 -22.14 52.94
N ARG A 2 -10.54 -21.65 51.92
CA ARG A 2 -10.97 -20.87 50.73
C ARG A 2 -11.89 -19.64 50.89
N LEU A 3 -11.26 -18.47 50.91
CA LEU A 3 -11.75 -17.22 50.30
C LEU A 3 -11.50 -17.29 48.78
N LEU A 4 -12.54 -17.52 47.98
CA LEU A 4 -12.50 -17.40 46.51
C LEU A 4 -13.89 -17.02 45.98
N LYS A 5 -14.22 -15.72 45.98
CA LYS A 5 -15.27 -15.15 45.11
C LYS A 5 -14.98 -13.67 44.84
N SER A 6 -14.27 -13.39 43.76
CA SER A 6 -14.29 -12.12 43.01
C SER A 6 -13.16 -12.20 42.01
N GLN A 7 -13.45 -12.10 40.71
CA GLN A 7 -12.55 -11.76 39.58
C GLN A 7 -13.17 -12.12 38.20
N ALA A 8 -14.38 -12.70 38.14
CA ALA A 8 -15.04 -13.01 36.86
C ALA A 8 -15.82 -11.82 36.24
N GLY A 9 -16.09 -10.75 37.00
CA GLY A 9 -16.89 -9.61 36.54
C GLY A 9 -16.12 -8.53 35.76
N SER A 10 -14.80 -8.49 35.90
CA SER A 10 -13.94 -7.44 35.33
C SER A 10 -13.63 -7.65 33.84
N VAL A 11 -13.61 -8.90 33.37
CA VAL A 11 -13.28 -9.22 31.97
C VAL A 11 -14.45 -8.91 31.02
N ILE A 12 -15.68 -9.22 31.44
CA ILE A 12 -16.90 -8.96 30.64
C ILE A 12 -17.20 -7.45 30.55
N ALA A 13 -16.84 -6.67 31.57
CA ALA A 13 -16.99 -5.22 31.55
C ALA A 13 -16.09 -4.54 30.50
N LEU A 14 -14.86 -5.02 30.33
CA LEU A 14 -13.89 -4.49 29.36
C LEU A 14 -14.31 -4.77 27.90
N GLU A 15 -14.83 -5.97 27.60
CA GLU A 15 -15.36 -6.30 26.27
C GLU A 15 -16.58 -5.43 25.91
N SER A 16 -17.47 -5.16 26.88
CA SER A 16 -18.65 -4.30 26.66
C SER A 16 -18.32 -2.83 26.42
N LEU A 17 -17.17 -2.36 26.92
CA LEU A 17 -16.65 -1.01 26.72
C LEU A 17 -15.96 -0.85 25.37
N LEU A 18 -15.27 -1.89 24.88
CA LEU A 18 -14.67 -1.91 23.54
C LEU A 18 -15.73 -1.84 22.43
N LEU A 19 -16.87 -2.51 22.60
CA LEU A 19 -18.00 -2.41 21.66
C LEU A 19 -18.69 -1.03 21.63
N LYS A 20 -18.52 -0.20 22.66
CA LYS A 20 -19.12 1.15 22.77
C LYS A 20 -18.18 2.27 22.33
N SER A 21 -16.95 1.93 21.95
CA SER A 21 -16.01 2.92 21.42
C SER A 21 -16.47 3.41 20.03
N PRO A 22 -16.29 4.70 19.71
CA PRO A 22 -16.66 5.21 18.40
C PRO A 22 -15.95 4.42 17.29
N THR A 23 -16.66 4.13 16.20
CA THR A 23 -16.12 3.35 15.06
C THR A 23 -14.78 3.89 14.54
N TRP A 24 -14.56 5.21 14.63
CA TRP A 24 -13.30 5.86 14.29
C TRP A 24 -12.14 5.51 15.23
N LEU A 25 -12.38 5.39 16.54
CA LEU A 25 -11.35 5.00 17.52
C LEU A 25 -10.89 3.56 17.25
N ASN A 26 -11.80 2.69 16.82
CA ASN A 26 -11.52 1.32 16.43
C ASN A 26 -10.70 1.21 15.14
N ILE A 27 -10.97 2.05 14.13
CA ILE A 27 -10.18 2.10 12.89
C ILE A 27 -8.75 2.57 13.18
N TRP A 28 -8.59 3.68 13.91
CA TRP A 28 -7.27 4.20 14.30
C TRP A 28 -6.44 3.18 15.07
N THR A 29 -7.08 2.45 15.99
CA THR A 29 -6.41 1.40 16.76
C THR A 29 -5.96 0.25 15.87
N ARG A 30 -6.80 -0.19 14.91
CA ARG A 30 -6.45 -1.24 13.94
C ARG A 30 -5.31 -0.83 13.02
N LEU A 31 -5.30 0.41 12.53
CA LEU A 31 -4.20 0.93 11.70
C LEU A 31 -2.88 0.97 12.45
N LYS A 32 -2.90 1.47 13.70
CA LYS A 32 -1.71 1.44 14.57
C LYS A 32 -1.21 0.03 14.83
N LEU A 33 -2.11 -0.92 15.08
CA LEU A 33 -1.75 -2.31 15.29
C LEU A 33 -1.12 -2.93 14.04
N ALA A 34 -1.69 -2.67 12.86
CA ALA A 34 -1.14 -3.13 11.59
C ALA A 34 0.26 -2.55 11.32
N ASP A 35 0.46 -1.24 11.53
CA ASP A 35 1.77 -0.60 11.37
C ASP A 35 2.81 -1.19 12.32
N GLN A 36 2.45 -1.38 13.59
CA GLN A 36 3.32 -2.01 14.58
C GLN A 36 3.67 -3.46 14.20
N ALA A 37 2.71 -4.24 13.69
CA ALA A 37 2.93 -5.63 13.30
C ALA A 37 3.88 -5.74 12.09
N VAL A 38 3.74 -4.87 11.09
CA VAL A 38 4.63 -4.80 9.92
C VAL A 38 6.04 -4.42 10.35
N ASP A 39 6.18 -3.35 11.15
CA ASP A 39 7.49 -2.90 11.63
C ASP A 39 8.17 -3.94 12.53
N LEU A 40 7.40 -4.67 13.34
CA LEU A 40 7.92 -5.74 14.19
C LEU A 40 8.49 -6.89 13.34
N ASN A 41 7.82 -7.30 12.27
CA ASN A 41 8.30 -8.37 11.38
C ASN A 41 9.70 -8.05 10.82
N LEU A 42 9.90 -6.82 10.34
CA LEU A 42 11.19 -6.37 9.83
C LEU A 42 12.24 -6.26 10.94
N LYS A 43 11.88 -5.74 12.11
CA LYS A 43 12.78 -5.66 13.28
C LYS A 43 13.24 -7.03 13.74
N LEU A 44 12.38 -8.05 13.70
CA LEU A 44 12.76 -9.43 14.04
C LEU A 44 13.83 -9.98 13.08
N MET A 45 13.74 -9.69 11.77
CA MET A 45 14.78 -10.06 10.81
C MET A 45 16.11 -9.39 11.13
N LYS A 46 16.08 -8.08 11.41
CA LYS A 46 17.26 -7.32 11.83
C LYS A 46 17.89 -7.92 13.08
N TRP A 47 17.12 -8.15 14.14
CA TRP A 47 17.64 -8.65 15.42
C TRP A 47 18.18 -10.07 15.35
N ARG A 48 17.60 -10.94 14.52
CA ARG A 48 17.96 -12.38 14.49
C ARG A 48 18.98 -12.74 13.42
N ILE A 49 18.98 -12.07 12.27
CA ILE A 49 19.71 -12.52 11.08
C ILE A 49 20.72 -11.46 10.62
N ALA A 50 20.32 -10.19 10.57
CA ALA A 50 21.14 -9.11 10.01
C ALA A 50 21.14 -7.87 10.92
N PRO A 51 21.93 -7.84 12.01
CA PRO A 51 21.94 -6.74 12.98
C PRO A 51 22.29 -5.38 12.37
N ASP A 52 23.12 -5.36 11.33
CA ASP A 52 23.58 -4.16 10.65
C ASP A 52 22.59 -3.63 9.60
N LEU A 53 21.47 -4.33 9.36
CA LEU A 53 20.46 -3.91 8.41
C LEU A 53 19.84 -2.56 8.81
N ASN A 54 19.93 -1.57 7.93
CA ASN A 54 19.34 -0.25 8.16
C ASN A 54 17.89 -0.18 7.64
N LEU A 55 16.95 -0.64 8.47
CA LEU A 55 15.52 -0.61 8.17
C LEU A 55 14.97 0.81 8.03
N ASP A 56 15.52 1.78 8.75
CA ASP A 56 15.05 3.18 8.71
C ASP A 56 15.37 3.82 7.35
N ALA A 57 16.53 3.51 6.76
CA ALA A 57 16.86 3.96 5.41
C ALA A 57 15.89 3.41 4.37
N ILE A 58 15.54 2.11 4.45
CA ILE A 58 14.59 1.48 3.54
C ILE A 58 13.20 2.12 3.71
N LYS A 59 12.71 2.24 4.95
CA LYS A 59 11.39 2.81 5.27
C LYS A 59 11.20 4.23 4.73
N ASN A 60 12.23 5.06 4.85
CA ASN A 60 12.20 6.48 4.46
C ASN A 60 12.54 6.73 2.98
N THR A 61 12.90 5.69 2.22
CA THR A 61 13.13 5.82 0.78
C THR A 61 11.82 6.15 0.08
N LYS A 62 11.85 7.12 -0.84
CA LYS A 62 10.72 7.51 -1.69
C LYS A 62 10.92 6.87 -3.06
N CYS A 63 9.99 6.03 -3.49
CA CYS A 63 10.12 5.28 -4.73
C CYS A 63 9.18 5.82 -5.81
N LEU A 64 9.74 6.24 -6.94
CA LEU A 64 9.00 6.55 -8.16
C LEU A 64 9.06 5.33 -9.09
N LEU A 65 7.90 4.77 -9.43
CA LEU A 65 7.75 3.63 -10.32
C LEU A 65 7.21 4.09 -11.67
N LEU A 66 8.12 4.20 -12.64
CA LEU A 66 7.81 4.50 -14.04
C LEU A 66 7.24 3.25 -14.71
N GLY A 67 5.94 3.08 -14.60
CA GLY A 67 5.16 1.96 -15.10
C GLY A 67 4.41 1.23 -13.98
N ALA A 68 3.11 1.03 -14.19
CA ALA A 68 2.21 0.24 -13.34
C ALA A 68 1.80 -1.08 -14.04
N GLY A 69 2.69 -1.61 -14.89
CA GLY A 69 2.57 -2.94 -15.50
C GLY A 69 2.97 -4.07 -14.54
N THR A 70 3.35 -5.22 -15.09
CA THR A 70 3.72 -6.42 -14.29
C THR A 70 4.87 -6.12 -13.33
N LEU A 71 5.94 -5.49 -13.79
CA LEU A 71 7.07 -5.14 -12.92
C LEU A 71 6.65 -4.15 -11.82
N GLY A 72 5.99 -3.04 -12.18
CA GLY A 72 5.58 -2.02 -11.23
C GLY A 72 4.69 -2.56 -10.11
N THR A 73 3.74 -3.42 -10.45
CA THR A 73 2.79 -4.03 -9.49
C THR A 73 3.45 -5.07 -8.57
N TYR A 74 4.41 -5.86 -9.04
CA TYR A 74 5.18 -6.76 -8.17
C TYR A 74 6.21 -6.03 -7.31
N VAL A 75 6.97 -5.11 -7.90
CA VAL A 75 8.00 -4.33 -7.20
C VAL A 75 7.38 -3.50 -6.08
N SER A 76 6.25 -2.85 -6.32
CA SER A 76 5.58 -2.06 -5.28
C SER A 76 5.14 -2.89 -4.08
N ARG A 77 4.60 -4.11 -4.30
CA ARG A 77 4.27 -5.05 -3.23
C ARG A 77 5.51 -5.47 -2.43
N LEU A 78 6.63 -5.69 -3.10
CA LEU A 78 7.90 -6.02 -2.44
C LEU A 78 8.44 -4.83 -1.62
N LEU A 79 8.44 -3.62 -2.19
CA LEU A 79 8.86 -2.39 -1.50
C LEU A 79 8.03 -2.16 -0.23
N MET A 80 6.71 -2.27 -0.34
CA MET A 80 5.80 -2.14 0.80
C MET A 80 6.06 -3.22 1.87
N GLY A 81 6.31 -4.46 1.44
CA GLY A 81 6.71 -5.56 2.34
C GLY A 81 8.02 -5.31 3.07
N TRP A 82 8.96 -4.58 2.45
CA TRP A 82 10.22 -4.13 3.05
C TRP A 82 10.11 -2.86 3.90
N GLY A 83 8.89 -2.32 4.04
CA GLY A 83 8.62 -1.19 4.90
C GLY A 83 8.65 0.17 4.22
N VAL A 84 8.85 0.24 2.89
CA VAL A 84 8.76 1.51 2.14
C VAL A 84 7.36 2.10 2.32
N ARG A 85 7.29 3.39 2.66
CA ARG A 85 6.02 4.07 2.92
C ARG A 85 5.58 5.01 1.81
N LYS A 86 6.48 5.54 0.99
CA LYS A 86 6.14 6.46 -0.09
C LYS A 86 6.40 5.87 -1.47
N ILE A 87 5.33 5.59 -2.22
CA ILE A 87 5.39 4.99 -3.56
C ILE A 87 4.56 5.85 -4.51
N THR A 88 5.16 6.26 -5.62
CA THR A 88 4.47 7.03 -6.67
C THR A 88 4.50 6.24 -7.97
N PHE A 89 3.34 6.00 -8.57
CA PHE A 89 3.24 5.36 -9.89
C PHE A 89 3.09 6.39 -10.99
N VAL A 90 3.68 6.10 -12.14
CA VAL A 90 3.47 6.82 -13.40
C VAL A 90 3.12 5.81 -14.47
N ASP A 91 1.95 5.93 -15.10
CA ASP A 91 1.54 5.06 -16.21
C ASP A 91 0.40 5.73 -16.99
N ASN A 92 0.46 5.71 -18.33
CA ASN A 92 -0.55 6.33 -19.18
C ASN A 92 -1.65 5.35 -19.66
N ALA A 93 -1.58 4.07 -19.30
CA ALA A 93 -2.49 3.05 -19.82
C ALA A 93 -3.64 2.75 -18.85
N SER A 94 -4.74 2.24 -19.41
CA SER A 94 -5.85 1.65 -18.66
C SER A 94 -5.66 0.15 -18.44
N VAL A 95 -6.31 -0.40 -17.41
CA VAL A 95 -6.35 -1.83 -17.11
C VAL A 95 -7.15 -2.56 -18.19
N SER A 96 -6.60 -3.63 -18.75
CA SER A 96 -7.27 -4.50 -19.75
C SER A 96 -7.52 -5.90 -19.20
N PHE A 97 -8.47 -6.64 -19.78
CA PHE A 97 -8.86 -7.99 -19.32
C PHE A 97 -7.70 -9.00 -19.17
N SER A 98 -6.62 -8.84 -19.93
CA SER A 98 -5.46 -9.73 -19.83
C SER A 98 -4.56 -9.39 -18.62
N ASN A 99 -4.69 -8.21 -18.02
CA ASN A 99 -3.77 -7.68 -17.01
C ASN A 99 -3.90 -8.35 -15.63
N PRO A 100 -5.10 -8.57 -15.05
CA PRO A 100 -5.23 -9.06 -13.67
C PRO A 100 -4.44 -10.32 -13.36
N VAL A 101 -4.34 -11.26 -14.30
CA VAL A 101 -3.59 -12.53 -14.11
C VAL A 101 -2.07 -12.34 -13.96
N ARG A 102 -1.53 -11.17 -14.33
CA ARG A 102 -0.09 -10.87 -14.32
C ARG A 102 0.29 -9.58 -13.61
N GLN A 103 -0.69 -8.85 -13.07
CA GLN A 103 -0.53 -7.54 -12.43
C GLN A 103 -1.32 -7.55 -11.11
N PRO A 104 -0.69 -7.93 -9.98
CA PRO A 104 -1.37 -8.26 -8.72
C PRO A 104 -1.98 -7.08 -7.95
N LEU A 105 -2.18 -5.94 -8.61
CA LEU A 105 -2.89 -4.78 -8.07
C LEU A 105 -4.21 -4.50 -8.81
N PHE A 106 -4.57 -5.33 -9.79
CA PHE A 106 -5.77 -5.15 -10.60
C PHE A 106 -6.66 -6.39 -10.56
N ASP A 107 -7.96 -6.16 -10.50
CA ASP A 107 -9.00 -7.19 -10.54
C ASP A 107 -9.79 -7.15 -11.85
N PHE A 108 -10.62 -8.17 -12.10
CA PHE A 108 -11.51 -8.20 -13.27
C PHE A 108 -12.44 -6.98 -13.35
N LYS A 109 -12.94 -6.50 -12.21
CA LYS A 109 -13.81 -5.31 -12.13
C LYS A 109 -13.12 -4.05 -12.67
N ASP A 110 -11.79 -3.98 -12.59
CA ASP A 110 -11.01 -2.82 -13.02
C ASP A 110 -10.90 -2.73 -14.55
N CYS A 111 -11.34 -3.77 -15.27
CA CYS A 111 -11.30 -3.85 -16.74
C CYS A 111 -12.61 -3.35 -17.40
N ILE A 112 -13.67 -3.15 -16.62
CA ILE A 112 -15.01 -2.80 -17.13
C ILE A 112 -15.03 -1.34 -17.60
N ASP A 113 -15.93 -1.01 -18.52
CA ASP A 113 -16.14 0.35 -19.05
C ASP A 113 -14.88 1.00 -19.67
N GLY A 114 -14.07 0.21 -20.36
CA GLY A 114 -12.83 0.67 -21.01
C GLY A 114 -11.60 0.60 -20.09
N GLY A 115 -11.79 0.19 -18.84
CA GLY A 115 -10.72 -0.03 -17.88
C GLY A 115 -10.31 1.25 -17.15
N VAL A 116 -10.02 1.10 -15.86
CA VAL A 116 -9.56 2.20 -15.02
C VAL A 116 -8.10 2.57 -15.32
N PRO A 117 -7.68 3.83 -15.13
CA PRO A 117 -6.28 4.21 -15.29
C PRO A 117 -5.36 3.47 -14.32
N LYS A 118 -4.31 2.83 -14.84
CA LYS A 118 -3.43 1.94 -14.06
C LYS A 118 -2.72 2.65 -12.92
N ALA A 119 -2.21 3.86 -13.15
CA ALA A 119 -1.45 4.58 -12.15
C ALA A 119 -2.29 4.86 -10.90
N TYR A 120 -3.53 5.35 -11.08
CA TYR A 120 -4.46 5.63 -10.00
C TYR A 120 -4.89 4.34 -9.29
N ARG A 121 -5.35 3.35 -10.05
CA ARG A 121 -5.83 2.10 -9.47
C ARG A 121 -4.74 1.35 -8.70
N ALA A 122 -3.50 1.33 -9.21
CA ALA A 122 -2.38 0.71 -8.51
C ALA A 122 -2.10 1.38 -7.16
N SER A 123 -2.21 2.71 -7.12
CA SER A 123 -2.06 3.47 -5.89
C SER A 123 -3.14 3.18 -4.86
N GLU A 124 -4.40 3.16 -5.30
CA GLU A 124 -5.55 2.78 -4.46
C GLU A 124 -5.40 1.36 -3.92
N ALA A 125 -4.99 0.41 -4.77
CA ALA A 125 -4.78 -0.98 -4.38
C ALA A 125 -3.73 -1.13 -3.27
N LEU A 126 -2.64 -0.35 -3.31
CA LEU A 126 -1.67 -0.35 -2.20
C LEU A 126 -2.28 0.16 -0.89
N GLN A 127 -3.09 1.22 -0.95
CA GLN A 127 -3.78 1.77 0.22
C GLN A 127 -4.84 0.81 0.77
N GLU A 128 -5.51 0.04 -0.10
CA GLU A 128 -6.43 -1.04 0.29
C GLU A 128 -5.69 -2.18 1.01
N ILE A 129 -4.48 -2.53 0.56
CA ILE A 129 -3.65 -3.58 1.19
C ILE A 129 -3.10 -3.11 2.54
N TYR A 130 -2.57 -1.90 2.60
CA TYR A 130 -2.00 -1.32 3.82
C TYR A 130 -2.26 0.19 3.85
N PRO A 131 -3.25 0.66 4.63
CA PRO A 131 -3.64 2.08 4.63
C PRO A 131 -2.59 3.05 5.20
N GLY A 132 -1.49 2.54 5.76
CA GLY A 132 -0.37 3.36 6.23
C GLY A 132 0.64 3.73 5.13
N VAL A 133 0.43 3.29 3.89
CA VAL A 133 1.25 3.71 2.73
C VAL A 133 0.79 5.07 2.22
N ASP A 134 1.75 5.96 1.97
CA ASP A 134 1.57 7.17 1.19
C ASP A 134 1.81 6.83 -0.30
N SER A 135 0.73 6.39 -0.96
CA SER A 135 0.76 6.05 -2.38
C SER A 135 0.06 7.10 -3.22
N THR A 136 0.64 7.43 -4.37
CA THR A 136 0.07 8.33 -5.39
C THR A 136 0.25 7.75 -6.78
N GLY A 137 -0.63 8.10 -7.73
CA GLY A 137 -0.52 7.73 -9.13
C GLY A 137 -0.64 8.96 -10.02
N HIS A 138 0.09 9.00 -11.12
CA HIS A 138 0.00 10.03 -12.15
C HIS A 138 -0.19 9.38 -13.52
N VAL A 139 -1.23 9.81 -14.24
CA VAL A 139 -1.43 9.44 -15.64
C VAL A 139 -0.64 10.42 -16.49
N MET A 140 0.50 9.95 -16.99
CA MET A 140 1.45 10.78 -17.73
C MET A 140 2.19 9.89 -18.72
N ALA A 141 2.40 10.39 -19.93
CA ALA A 141 3.18 9.68 -20.95
C ALA A 141 4.68 9.87 -20.71
N VAL A 142 5.47 8.82 -20.95
CA VAL A 142 6.93 8.94 -21.06
C VAL A 142 7.27 8.93 -22.54
N PRO A 143 7.79 10.05 -23.11
CA PRO A 143 8.11 10.12 -24.53
C PRO A 143 9.09 9.01 -24.95
N MET A 144 8.75 8.31 -26.03
CA MET A 144 9.61 7.26 -26.57
C MET A 144 10.63 7.86 -27.53
N LEU A 145 11.91 7.55 -27.31
CA LEU A 145 12.98 7.95 -28.22
C LEU A 145 12.70 7.42 -29.64
N GLY A 146 12.92 8.26 -30.64
CA GLY A 146 12.73 7.91 -32.05
C GLY A 146 11.28 7.94 -32.54
N HIS A 147 10.31 8.32 -31.70
CA HIS A 147 8.93 8.56 -32.11
C HIS A 147 8.66 10.07 -32.17
N PRO A 148 7.93 10.57 -33.18
CA PRO A 148 7.58 11.99 -33.25
C PRO A 148 6.68 12.36 -32.07
N ILE A 149 6.97 13.50 -31.44
CA ILE A 149 6.10 14.08 -30.41
C ILE A 149 4.87 14.60 -31.13
N THR A 150 3.73 13.93 -30.93
CA THR A 150 2.48 14.24 -31.63
C THR A 150 1.73 15.43 -31.01
N ASP A 151 2.08 15.82 -29.78
CA ASP A 151 1.45 16.95 -29.07
C ASP A 151 2.48 17.63 -28.14
N GLU A 152 3.18 18.64 -28.66
CA GLU A 152 4.19 19.40 -27.90
C GLU A 152 3.57 20.20 -26.75
N ALA A 153 2.33 20.67 -26.91
CA ALA A 153 1.63 21.46 -25.89
C ALA A 153 1.23 20.58 -24.70
N ALA A 154 0.65 19.39 -24.95
CA ALA A 154 0.38 18.42 -23.89
C ALA A 154 1.66 17.95 -23.18
N THR A 155 2.78 17.87 -23.90
CA THR A 155 4.07 17.46 -23.31
C THR A 155 4.71 18.55 -22.46
N GLN A 156 4.48 19.84 -22.74
CA GLN A 156 5.01 20.96 -21.95
C GLN A 156 4.19 21.28 -20.70
N ASP A 157 2.86 21.10 -20.74
CA ASP A 157 1.99 21.31 -19.58
C ASP A 157 2.09 20.17 -18.54
N GLU A 158 2.62 19.00 -18.92
CA GLU A 158 2.84 17.82 -18.05
C GLU A 158 4.23 17.80 -17.36
N LEU A 159 5.12 18.78 -17.65
CA LEU A 159 6.47 18.92 -17.06
C LEU A 159 6.52 19.93 -15.91
#